data_AF-A0A957ZAF5-F1
#
_entry.id   AF-A0A957ZAF5-F1
#
_cell.length_a   1.000
_cell.length_b   1.000
_cell.length_c   1.000
_cell.angle_alpha   90.00
_cell.angle_beta   90.00
_cell.angle_gamma   90.00
#
_symmetry.space_group_name_H-M   'P 1'
#
loop_
_entity.id
_entity.type
_entity.pdbx_description
1 polymer ?
#
loop_
_entity_poly.entity_id
_entity_poly.type
_entity_poly.pdbx_seq_one_letter_code
_entity_poly.pdbx_strand_id
1 'polypeptide(L)'
;MPSAINNPPPRIGIDFGTTHTSAAFYDGQTIRPIPLDAANNSPNLLRSMIYINRAQQSSLGVEAVKTFLEHDTGREVIFEDKVVGVITNTVASLDANENVTIIYDTYIEDDVGIRGRLLQSIKTGLRSDSYTGTDIFGRFYTLQELIALILGHVRAQASAH
;
A
#
# COMPACT_ATOMS: atom_id res chain seq x y z
N MET A 1 -51.03 14.33 11.63
CA MET A 1 -49.92 14.20 10.67
C MET A 1 -48.80 13.42 11.36
N PRO A 2 -48.41 12.23 10.90
CA PRO A 2 -47.27 11.56 11.50
C PRO A 2 -46.00 12.33 11.13
N SER A 3 -45.18 12.61 12.14
CA SER A 3 -43.88 13.27 12.02
C SER A 3 -43.00 12.51 11.03
N ALA A 4 -42.40 13.23 10.07
CA ALA A 4 -41.30 12.71 9.27
C ALA A 4 -40.22 12.19 10.23
N ILE A 5 -40.09 10.88 10.31
CA ILE A 5 -38.98 10.21 10.99
C ILE A 5 -37.74 10.66 10.23
N ASN A 6 -37.02 11.63 10.80
CA ASN A 6 -35.67 11.99 10.37
C ASN A 6 -34.80 10.75 10.59
N ASN A 7 -34.74 9.87 9.60
CA ASN A 7 -33.77 8.80 9.61
C ASN A 7 -32.40 9.47 9.55
N PRO A 8 -31.53 9.28 10.55
CA PRO A 8 -30.18 9.81 10.49
C PRO A 8 -29.51 9.28 9.22
N PRO A 9 -28.59 10.04 8.60
CA PRO A 9 -27.87 9.57 7.43
C PRO A 9 -27.24 8.20 7.73
N PRO A 10 -27.26 7.27 6.75
CA PRO A 10 -26.77 5.91 6.95
C PRO A 10 -25.34 5.94 7.50
N ARG A 11 -25.12 5.23 8.61
CA ARG A 11 -23.81 5.17 9.27
C ARG A 11 -23.03 4.02 8.66
N ILE A 12 -21.78 4.26 8.28
CA ILE A 12 -20.89 3.22 7.81
C ILE A 12 -19.91 2.86 8.93
N GLY A 13 -19.83 1.57 9.24
CA GLY A 13 -18.75 1.00 10.05
C GLY A 13 -17.68 0.41 9.12
N ILE A 14 -16.41 0.64 9.44
CA ILE A 14 -15.27 0.07 8.72
C ILE A 14 -14.36 -0.61 9.74
N ASP A 15 -14.05 -1.87 9.51
CA ASP A 15 -12.96 -2.57 10.17
C ASP A 15 -11.81 -2.73 9.18
N PHE A 16 -10.81 -1.85 9.29
CA PHE A 16 -9.57 -1.94 8.53
C PHE A 16 -8.56 -2.77 9.33
N GLY A 17 -8.51 -4.08 9.07
CA GLY A 17 -7.61 -5.04 9.71
C GLY A 17 -6.31 -5.28 8.92
N THR A 18 -5.34 -5.94 9.56
CA THR A 18 -4.04 -6.28 8.93
C THR A 18 -4.19 -7.27 7.78
N THR A 19 -5.12 -8.22 7.90
CA THR A 19 -5.32 -9.31 6.92
C THR A 19 -6.53 -9.07 6.04
N HIS A 20 -7.63 -8.60 6.65
CA HIS A 20 -8.87 -8.33 5.95
C HIS A 20 -9.43 -6.97 6.34
N THR A 21 -10.17 -6.39 5.41
CA THR A 21 -10.98 -5.19 5.59
C THR A 21 -12.44 -5.55 5.38
N SER A 22 -13.32 -5.05 6.24
CA SER A 22 -14.76 -5.19 6.10
C SER A 22 -15.46 -3.86 6.32
N ALA A 23 -16.66 -3.72 5.76
CA ALA A 23 -17.48 -2.54 5.97
C ALA A 23 -18.97 -2.91 5.94
N ALA A 24 -19.79 -2.13 6.64
CA ALA A 24 -21.23 -2.33 6.69
C ALA A 24 -22.00 -1.03 6.93
N PHE A 25 -23.23 -0.98 6.43
CA PHE A 25 -24.21 0.03 6.79
C PHE A 25 -24.94 -0.35 8.07
N TYR A 26 -25.25 0.65 8.89
CA TYR A 26 -26.16 0.53 10.02
C TYR A 26 -27.26 1.57 9.92
N ASP A 27 -28.52 1.12 9.86
CA ASP A 27 -29.71 1.96 9.73
C ASP A 27 -30.38 2.27 11.09
N GLY A 28 -29.76 1.85 12.20
CA GLY A 28 -30.34 1.96 13.54
C GLY A 28 -31.03 0.69 14.03
N GLN A 29 -31.22 -0.31 13.16
CA GLN A 29 -31.81 -1.60 13.52
C GLN A 29 -31.03 -2.79 12.94
N THR A 30 -30.60 -2.70 11.68
CA THR A 30 -29.96 -3.79 10.95
C THR A 30 -28.57 -3.40 10.46
N ILE A 31 -27.68 -4.40 10.42
CA ILE A 31 -26.35 -4.28 9.83
C ILE A 31 -26.40 -4.93 8.45
N ARG A 32 -26.04 -4.18 7.41
CA ARG A 32 -25.95 -4.67 6.03
C ARG A 32 -24.50 -4.63 5.57
N PRO A 33 -23.84 -5.77 5.34
CA PRO A 33 -22.46 -5.79 4.89
C PRO A 33 -22.34 -5.20 3.48
N ILE A 34 -21.23 -4.52 3.24
CA ILE A 34 -20.88 -3.99 1.92
C ILE A 34 -19.99 -5.04 1.23
N PRO A 35 -20.35 -5.53 0.04
CA PRO A 35 -19.46 -6.38 -0.76
C PRO A 35 -18.21 -5.60 -1.14
N LEU A 36 -17.03 -6.12 -0.80
CA LEU A 36 -15.76 -5.44 -1.06
C LEU A 36 -14.84 -6.21 -2.02
N ASP A 37 -14.99 -7.53 -2.15
CA ASP A 37 -14.08 -8.34 -2.97
C ASP A 37 -14.81 -9.53 -3.57
N ALA A 38 -15.39 -9.34 -4.75
CA ALA A 38 -16.15 -10.37 -5.44
C ALA A 38 -15.32 -11.62 -5.80
N ALA A 39 -13.99 -11.48 -5.88
CA ALA A 39 -13.07 -12.59 -6.17
C ALA A 39 -12.70 -13.41 -4.92
N ASN A 40 -13.06 -12.93 -3.72
CA ASN A 40 -12.84 -13.65 -2.47
C ASN A 40 -13.97 -14.64 -2.18
N ASN A 41 -13.64 -15.78 -1.56
CA ASN A 41 -14.60 -16.77 -1.09
C ASN A 41 -15.64 -16.16 -0.13
N SER A 42 -15.27 -15.09 0.57
CA SER A 42 -16.16 -14.26 1.37
C SER A 42 -16.26 -12.86 0.75
N PRO A 43 -17.26 -12.56 -0.10
CA PRO A 43 -17.31 -11.33 -0.88
C PRO A 43 -17.35 -10.02 -0.09
N ASN A 44 -17.80 -10.09 1.17
CA ASN A 44 -17.86 -8.94 2.08
C ASN A 44 -16.51 -8.63 2.76
N LEU A 45 -15.49 -9.46 2.53
CA LEU A 45 -14.15 -9.29 3.10
C LEU A 45 -13.16 -8.99 1.99
N LEU A 46 -12.55 -7.82 2.02
CA LEU A 46 -11.41 -7.50 1.17
C LEU A 46 -10.14 -8.01 1.83
N ARG A 47 -9.26 -8.71 1.08
CA ARG A 47 -7.89 -8.95 1.56
C ARG A 47 -7.14 -7.61 1.62
N SER A 48 -6.52 -7.31 2.75
CA SER A 48 -5.75 -6.06 2.96
C SER A 48 -4.39 -6.11 2.23
N MET A 49 -4.45 -6.35 0.92
CA MET A 49 -3.32 -6.52 0.01
C MET A 49 -3.48 -5.54 -1.15
N ILE A 50 -2.35 -4.95 -1.56
CA ILE A 50 -2.28 -3.96 -2.64
C ILE A 50 -1.20 -4.43 -3.59
N TYR A 51 -1.50 -4.51 -4.87
CA TYR A 51 -0.48 -4.69 -5.91
C TYR A 51 -0.34 -3.38 -6.68
N ILE A 52 0.89 -2.91 -6.88
CA ILE A 52 1.18 -1.71 -7.67
C ILE A 52 2.19 -2.11 -8.75
N ASN A 53 1.85 -1.88 -10.02
CA ASN A 53 2.73 -2.18 -11.14
C ASN A 53 3.68 -1.02 -11.48
N ARG A 54 4.64 -1.25 -12.39
CA ARG A 54 5.57 -0.19 -12.87
C ARG A 54 4.87 1.03 -13.46
N ALA A 55 3.69 0.86 -14.04
CA ALA A 55 2.86 1.95 -14.56
C ALA A 55 2.05 2.68 -13.48
N GLN A 56 2.30 2.39 -12.19
CA GLN A 56 1.64 3.00 -11.03
C GLN A 56 0.13 2.71 -10.95
N GLN A 57 -0.33 1.67 -11.64
CA GLN A 57 -1.70 1.17 -11.54
C GLN A 57 -1.78 0.21 -10.35
N SER A 58 -2.88 0.30 -9.60
CA SER A 58 -3.10 -0.50 -8.40
C SER A 58 -4.28 -1.44 -8.53
N SER A 59 -4.13 -2.68 -8.03
CA SER A 59 -5.24 -3.60 -7.74
C SER A 59 -5.24 -3.97 -6.26
N LEU A 60 -6.38 -4.44 -5.75
CA LEU A 60 -6.60 -4.74 -4.33
C LEU A 60 -7.13 -6.16 -4.16
N GLY A 61 -7.11 -6.67 -2.93
CA GLY A 61 -7.84 -7.88 -2.57
C GLY A 61 -7.23 -9.15 -3.18
N VAL A 62 -8.09 -10.11 -3.52
CA VAL A 62 -7.67 -11.35 -4.19
C VAL A 62 -7.07 -11.07 -5.57
N GLU A 63 -7.58 -10.08 -6.30
CA GLU A 63 -7.04 -9.71 -7.61
C GLU A 63 -5.59 -9.21 -7.53
N ALA A 64 -5.22 -8.48 -6.47
CA ALA A 64 -3.82 -8.10 -6.23
C ALA A 64 -2.90 -9.33 -6.09
N VAL A 65 -3.37 -10.36 -5.36
CA VAL A 65 -2.62 -11.59 -5.16
C VAL A 65 -2.49 -12.37 -6.45
N LYS A 66 -3.58 -12.55 -7.20
CA LYS A 66 -3.57 -13.24 -8.50
C LYS A 66 -2.62 -12.56 -9.47
N THR A 67 -2.72 -11.24 -9.61
CA THR A 67 -1.87 -10.45 -10.50
C THR A 67 -0.38 -10.65 -10.18
N PHE A 68 -0.03 -10.62 -8.88
CA PHE A 68 1.34 -10.88 -8.45
C PHE A 68 1.80 -12.31 -8.78
N LEU A 69 0.97 -13.31 -8.53
CA LEU A 69 1.31 -14.70 -8.82
C LEU A 69 1.49 -14.94 -10.32
N GLU A 70 0.64 -14.34 -11.16
CA GLU A 70 0.68 -14.48 -12.62
C GLU A 70 1.88 -13.79 -13.28
N HIS A 71 2.33 -12.66 -12.71
CA HIS A 71 3.34 -11.81 -13.34
C HIS A 71 4.73 -11.93 -12.73
N ASP A 72 4.82 -12.25 -11.44
CA ASP A 72 6.05 -12.08 -10.67
C ASP A 72 6.52 -13.38 -10.00
N THR A 73 5.70 -14.43 -9.94
CA THR A 73 6.10 -15.74 -9.39
C THR A 73 6.68 -16.64 -10.47
N GLY A 74 7.86 -17.23 -10.21
CA GLY A 74 8.54 -18.14 -11.13
C GLY A 74 9.28 -17.45 -12.29
N ARG A 75 9.35 -16.11 -12.29
CA ARG A 75 10.13 -15.33 -13.25
C ARG A 75 11.63 -15.44 -12.95
N GLU A 76 12.45 -15.45 -14.00
CA GLU A 76 13.90 -15.25 -13.89
C GLU A 76 14.21 -13.86 -13.32
N VAL A 77 14.99 -13.82 -12.24
CA VAL A 77 15.38 -12.59 -11.55
C VAL A 77 16.56 -11.97 -12.27
N ILE A 78 16.42 -10.71 -12.69
CA ILE A 78 17.47 -9.96 -13.41
C ILE A 78 17.83 -8.77 -12.54
N PHE A 79 19.04 -8.74 -12.01
CA PHE A 79 19.53 -7.65 -11.18
C PHE A 79 20.33 -6.66 -12.02
N GLU A 80 20.10 -5.37 -11.80
CA GLU A 80 20.96 -4.30 -12.29
C GLU A 80 21.44 -3.44 -11.11
N ASP A 81 22.71 -3.05 -11.15
CA ASP A 81 23.30 -2.13 -10.18
C ASP A 81 22.76 -0.72 -10.40
N LYS A 82 21.96 -0.24 -9.46
CA LYS A 82 21.45 1.14 -9.47
C LYS A 82 22.22 1.99 -8.47
N VAL A 83 22.86 3.07 -8.94
CA VAL A 83 23.44 4.10 -8.07
C VAL A 83 22.30 4.81 -7.34
N VAL A 84 22.21 4.64 -6.03
CA VAL A 84 21.13 5.20 -5.19
C VAL A 84 21.60 6.35 -4.31
N GLY A 85 22.87 6.72 -4.37
CA GLY A 85 23.39 7.86 -3.64
C GLY A 85 24.91 7.84 -3.56
N VAL A 86 25.43 8.92 -3.00
CA VAL A 86 26.86 9.10 -2.80
C VAL A 86 27.12 9.18 -1.30
N ILE A 87 27.90 8.24 -0.76
CA ILE A 87 28.44 8.36 0.60
C ILE A 87 29.67 9.23 0.52
N THR A 88 29.59 10.42 1.13
CA THR A 88 30.72 11.33 1.27
C THR A 88 31.34 11.15 2.64
N ASN A 89 32.59 10.71 2.69
CA ASN A 89 33.33 10.56 3.94
C ASN A 89 34.52 11.52 3.93
N THR A 90 34.58 12.42 4.90
CA THR A 90 35.67 13.40 5.02
C THR A 90 36.70 12.86 6.00
N VAL A 91 37.87 12.48 5.49
CA VAL A 91 38.99 11.99 6.30
C VAL A 91 39.90 13.18 6.63
N ALA A 92 40.21 13.37 7.91
CA ALA A 92 41.21 14.35 8.34
C ALA A 92 42.60 13.87 7.89
N SER A 93 43.30 14.68 7.09
CA SER A 93 44.70 14.43 6.76
C SER A 93 45.60 14.72 7.96
N LEU A 94 46.79 14.10 7.99
CA LEU A 94 47.82 14.41 8.98
C LEU A 94 48.37 15.84 8.82
N ASP A 95 48.18 16.44 7.64
CA ASP A 95 48.42 17.86 7.41
C ASP A 95 47.17 18.66 7.80
N ALA A 96 47.31 19.50 8.83
CA ALA A 96 46.22 20.23 9.50
C ALA A 96 45.39 21.20 8.61
N ASN A 97 45.68 21.28 7.30
CA ASN A 97 45.03 22.17 6.35
C ASN A 97 44.37 21.48 5.16
N GLU A 98 44.36 20.13 5.07
CA GLU A 98 43.67 19.43 3.98
C GLU A 98 42.71 18.36 4.51
N ASN A 99 41.41 18.60 4.34
CA ASN A 99 40.40 17.57 4.52
C ASN A 99 40.22 16.83 3.19
N VAL A 100 40.51 15.53 3.16
CA VAL A 100 40.30 14.71 1.96
C VAL A 100 38.86 14.20 1.97
N THR A 101 38.09 14.61 0.98
CA THR A 101 36.70 14.16 0.81
C THR A 101 36.68 12.96 -0.13
N ILE A 102 36.34 11.78 0.40
CA ILE A 102 36.19 10.56 -0.38
C ILE A 102 34.71 10.35 -0.71
N ILE A 103 34.42 10.23 -2.00
CA ILE A 103 33.09 10.00 -2.55
C ILE A 103 32.99 8.53 -2.95
N TYR A 104 32.04 7.80 -2.35
CA TYR A 104 31.68 6.43 -2.73
C TYR A 104 30.29 6.42 -3.36
N ASP A 105 30.15 5.81 -4.53
CA ASP A 105 28.83 5.51 -5.10
C ASP A 105 28.25 4.27 -4.38
N THR A 106 27.01 4.37 -3.91
CA THR A 106 26.28 3.24 -3.33
C THR A 106 25.39 2.61 -4.39
N TYR A 107 25.57 1.32 -4.63
CA TYR A 107 24.77 0.52 -5.55
C TYR A 107 23.78 -0.36 -4.76
N ILE A 108 22.53 -0.43 -5.20
CA ILE A 108 21.56 -1.44 -4.77
C ILE A 108 21.25 -2.33 -5.97
N GLU A 109 21.21 -3.65 -5.75
CA GLU A 109 20.71 -4.62 -6.72
C GLU A 109 19.19 -4.42 -6.91
N ASP A 110 18.79 -3.78 -8.00
CA ASP A 110 17.38 -3.61 -8.36
C ASP A 110 16.98 -4.73 -9.32
N ASP A 111 15.95 -5.50 -8.96
CA ASP A 111 15.39 -6.52 -9.84
C ASP A 111 14.58 -5.83 -10.94
N VAL A 112 15.21 -5.59 -12.09
CA VAL A 112 14.59 -4.86 -13.19
C VAL A 112 13.48 -5.64 -13.89
N GLY A 113 13.48 -6.97 -13.77
CA GLY A 113 12.46 -7.79 -14.42
C GLY A 113 11.13 -7.86 -13.66
N ILE A 114 11.09 -7.41 -12.40
CA ILE A 114 9.87 -7.45 -11.59
C ILE A 114 8.81 -6.48 -12.14
N ARG A 115 7.58 -6.92 -12.26
CA ARG A 115 6.47 -6.21 -12.92
C ARG A 115 5.61 -5.42 -11.95
N GLY A 116 5.59 -5.81 -10.67
CA GLY A 116 4.92 -5.06 -9.62
C GLY A 116 5.41 -5.35 -8.20
N ARG A 117 4.87 -4.61 -7.23
CA ARG A 117 5.10 -4.79 -5.80
C ARG A 117 3.79 -5.21 -5.14
N LEU A 118 3.80 -6.35 -4.46
CA LEU A 118 2.71 -6.78 -3.58
C LEU A 118 3.00 -6.30 -2.16
N LEU A 119 2.08 -5.51 -1.63
CA LEU A 119 2.13 -4.96 -0.28
C LEU A 119 1.12 -5.70 0.60
N GLN A 120 1.56 -6.05 1.80
CA GLN A 120 0.74 -6.70 2.83
C GLN A 120 0.92 -6.01 4.17
N SER A 121 -0.05 -6.17 5.05
CA SER A 121 0.03 -5.71 6.44
C SER A 121 0.22 -4.20 6.59
N ILE A 122 -0.20 -3.36 5.64
CA ILE A 122 0.00 -1.89 5.68
C ILE A 122 -0.46 -1.25 7.01
N LYS A 123 -1.50 -1.80 7.66
CA LYS A 123 -1.94 -1.36 9.00
C LYS A 123 -0.85 -1.44 10.08
N THR A 124 0.13 -2.33 9.97
CA THR A 124 1.22 -2.41 10.97
C THR A 124 2.11 -1.18 10.94
N GLY A 125 2.27 -0.53 9.78
CA GLY A 125 2.98 0.75 9.67
C GLY A 125 2.35 1.83 10.54
N LEU A 126 1.05 1.74 10.79
CA LEU A 126 0.28 2.65 11.65
C LEU A 126 0.65 2.54 13.15
N ARG A 127 1.41 1.51 13.53
CA ARG A 127 1.93 1.32 14.90
C ARG A 127 3.32 1.92 15.10
N SER A 128 3.97 2.35 14.01
CA SER A 128 5.37 2.78 14.03
C SER A 128 5.47 4.19 13.46
N ASP A 129 5.79 5.15 14.31
CA ASP A 129 5.95 6.56 13.90
C ASP A 129 7.16 6.77 12.98
N SER A 130 8.09 5.81 12.91
CA SER A 130 9.26 5.85 12.04
C SER A 130 8.98 5.37 10.60
N TYR A 131 7.87 4.66 10.36
CA TYR A 131 7.50 4.20 9.03
C TYR A 131 6.59 5.20 8.32
N THR A 132 7.16 5.97 7.40
CA THR A 132 6.43 7.04 6.69
C THR A 132 5.85 6.58 5.34
N GLY A 133 6.38 5.50 4.76
CA GLY A 133 6.00 5.05 3.43
C GLY A 133 7.07 4.16 2.77
N THR A 134 6.97 3.99 1.46
CA THR A 134 7.91 3.18 0.68
C THR A 134 7.99 3.66 -0.77
N ASP A 135 9.18 3.56 -1.37
CA ASP A 135 9.39 3.79 -2.79
C ASP A 135 8.98 2.58 -3.64
N ILE A 136 8.09 2.82 -4.61
CA ILE A 136 7.59 1.81 -5.53
C ILE A 136 7.84 2.30 -6.96
N PHE A 137 8.87 1.73 -7.59
CA PHE A 137 9.30 2.06 -8.95
C PHE A 137 9.54 3.56 -9.18
N GLY A 138 10.20 4.22 -8.23
CA GLY A 138 10.58 5.63 -8.33
C GLY A 138 9.51 6.63 -7.87
N ARG A 139 8.35 6.16 -7.40
CA ARG A 139 7.38 6.98 -6.69
C ARG A 139 7.35 6.60 -5.21
N PHE A 140 7.56 7.58 -4.34
CA PHE A 140 7.32 7.41 -2.91
C PHE A 140 5.81 7.40 -2.63
N TYR A 141 5.32 6.34 -2.01
CA TYR A 141 3.97 6.25 -1.46
C TYR A 141 4.03 6.40 0.06
N THR A 142 3.35 7.43 0.56
CA THR A 142 3.14 7.57 2.00
C THR A 142 2.25 6.44 2.53
N LEU A 143 2.40 6.13 3.82
CA LEU A 143 1.50 5.20 4.51
C LEU A 143 0.03 5.62 4.35
N GLN A 144 -0.27 6.92 4.41
CA GLN A 144 -1.62 7.44 4.23
C GLN A 144 -2.15 7.20 2.81
N GLU A 145 -1.34 7.39 1.77
CA GLU A 145 -1.73 7.09 0.39
C GLU A 145 -2.05 5.60 0.20
N LEU A 146 -1.23 4.71 0.76
CA LEU A 146 -1.47 3.26 0.67
C LEU A 146 -2.77 2.85 1.38
N ILE A 147 -3.04 3.44 2.55
CA ILE A 147 -4.31 3.22 3.26
C ILE A 147 -5.48 3.82 2.47
N ALA A 148 -5.29 4.97 1.84
CA ALA A 148 -6.32 5.64 1.04
C ALA A 148 -6.73 4.82 -0.18
N LEU A 149 -5.84 3.99 -0.76
CA LEU A 149 -6.23 3.05 -1.83
C LEU A 149 -7.32 2.08 -1.33
N ILE A 150 -7.14 1.51 -0.14
CA ILE A 150 -8.10 0.56 0.45
C ILE A 150 -9.39 1.28 0.86
N LEU A 151 -9.30 2.40 1.59
CA LEU A 151 -10.48 3.13 2.05
C LEU A 151 -11.24 3.79 0.89
N GLY A 152 -10.54 4.20 -0.17
CA GLY A 152 -11.14 4.71 -1.39
C GLY A 152 -12.00 3.66 -2.09
N HIS A 153 -11.53 2.40 -2.12
CA HIS A 153 -12.31 1.26 -2.61
C HIS A 153 -13.55 0.99 -1.76
N VAL A 154 -13.41 0.99 -0.42
CA VAL A 154 -14.56 0.85 0.50
C VAL A 154 -15.60 1.93 0.23
N ARG A 155 -15.18 3.19 0.11
CA ARG A 155 -16.07 4.30 -0.22
C ARG A 155 -16.76 4.10 -1.57
N ALA A 156 -16.02 3.65 -2.60
CA ALA A 156 -16.59 3.41 -3.92
C ALA A 156 -17.67 2.32 -3.90
N GLN A 157 -17.42 1.20 -3.21
CA GLN A 157 -18.40 0.12 -3.05
C GLN A 157 -19.63 0.56 -2.24
N ALA A 158 -19.41 1.33 -1.18
CA ALA A 158 -20.48 1.92 -0.38
C ALA A 158 -21.34 2.89 -1.21
N SER A 159 -20.74 3.69 -2.10
CA SER A 159 -21.47 4.69 -2.90
C SER A 159 -22.24 4.07 -4.07
N ALA A 160 -21.95 2.81 -4.43
CA ALA A 160 -22.63 2.08 -5.48
C ALA A 160 -23.92 1.38 -5.00
N HIS A 161 -24.20 1.42 -3.69
CA HIS A 161 -25.36 0.85 -3.03
C HIS A 161 -26.24 1.95 -2.43
#